data_AF-A0A2R6FF08-F1
#
_entry.id   AF-A0A2R6FF08-F1
#
_cell.length_a   1.000
_cell.length_b   1.000
_cell.length_c   1.000
_cell.angle_alpha   90.00
_cell.angle_beta   90.00
_cell.angle_gamma   90.00
#
_symmetry.space_group_name_H-M   'P 1'
#
loop_
_entity.id
_entity.type
_entity.pdbx_description
1 polymer ?
#
loop_
_entity_poly.entity_id
_entity_poly.type
_entity_poly.pdbx_seq_one_letter_code
_entity_poly.pdbx_strand_id
1 'polypeptide(L)'
;MMCHAGLLSEGVLYTFEWDVEGDAVFRSVRDVDAYILDAAGTGDPWHFELRFPSHDAMSSFQDRCRTDDVGFEVIRVYNPGKPDLGPWFGPTDRQREAIALAVEEGYYDIPRDCTTVELVETLDISDQTVTERLRRATVRLVANTILTSRSS
;
A
#
# COMPACT_ATOMS: atom_id res chain seq x y z
N MET A 1 -19.31 -5.98 -12.70
CA MET A 1 -18.02 -6.66 -12.42
C MET A 1 -18.37 -8.03 -11.85
N MET A 2 -17.91 -9.12 -12.46
CA MET A 2 -18.31 -10.48 -12.10
C MET A 2 -17.28 -11.04 -11.11
N CYS A 3 -17.57 -11.03 -9.80
CA CYS A 3 -16.72 -11.70 -8.82
C CYS A 3 -16.87 -13.23 -8.99
N HIS A 4 -15.76 -13.92 -9.23
CA HIS A 4 -15.73 -15.38 -9.20
C HIS A 4 -15.59 -15.81 -7.74
N ALA A 5 -16.62 -16.48 -7.19
CA ALA A 5 -16.53 -17.12 -5.89
C ALA A 5 -15.79 -18.45 -6.02
N GLY A 6 -14.75 -18.66 -5.21
CA GLY A 6 -13.96 -19.88 -5.18
C GLY A 6 -14.75 -21.13 -4.74
N LEU A 7 -14.22 -22.29 -5.13
CA LEU A 7 -14.80 -23.63 -4.94
C LEU A 7 -14.99 -23.99 -3.46
N LEU A 8 -16.25 -24.01 -3.00
CA LEU A 8 -16.67 -24.74 -1.80
C LEU A 8 -16.81 -26.22 -2.14
N SER A 9 -16.25 -27.10 -1.30
CA SER A 9 -16.15 -28.55 -1.56
C SER A 9 -17.50 -29.28 -1.65
N GLU A 10 -18.59 -28.68 -1.17
CA GLU A 10 -19.97 -29.07 -1.49
C GLU A 10 -20.84 -27.79 -1.55
N GLY A 11 -21.32 -27.43 -2.74
CA GLY A 11 -22.16 -26.25 -2.92
C GLY A 11 -22.50 -25.96 -4.38
N VAL A 12 -23.59 -25.23 -4.61
CA VAL A 12 -23.99 -24.77 -5.95
C VAL A 12 -23.38 -23.39 -6.19
N LEU A 13 -22.66 -23.24 -7.30
CA LEU A 13 -22.10 -21.94 -7.72
C LEU A 13 -23.19 -21.11 -8.39
N TYR A 14 -23.42 -19.91 -7.88
CA TYR A 14 -24.32 -18.93 -8.48
C TYR A 14 -23.53 -17.70 -8.92
N THR A 15 -23.79 -17.26 -10.15
CA THR A 15 -23.38 -15.94 -10.62
C THR A 15 -24.55 -14.99 -10.46
N PHE A 16 -24.32 -13.84 -9.83
CA PHE A 16 -25.30 -12.77 -9.70
C PHE A 16 -24.68 -11.43 -10.10
N GLU A 17 -25.53 -10.53 -10.58
CA GLU A 17 -25.17 -9.12 -10.75
C GLU A 17 -25.63 -8.38 -9.49
N TRP A 18 -24.73 -7.57 -8.94
CA TRP A 18 -25.01 -6.76 -7.76
C TRP A 18 -24.73 -5.29 -8.07
N ASP A 19 -25.68 -4.45 -7.71
CA ASP A 19 -25.50 -3.01 -7.69
C ASP A 19 -24.63 -2.61 -6.50
N VAL A 20 -23.39 -2.27 -6.81
CA VAL A 20 -22.36 -1.83 -5.86
C VAL A 20 -22.20 -0.31 -5.82
N GLU A 21 -23.07 0.46 -6.48
CA GLU A 21 -22.94 1.93 -6.58
C GLU A 21 -22.97 2.61 -5.20
N GLY A 22 -23.62 2.00 -4.21
CA GLY A 22 -23.67 2.51 -2.83
C GLY A 22 -22.43 2.21 -1.98
N ASP A 23 -21.63 1.20 -2.32
CA ASP A 23 -20.59 0.68 -1.44
C ASP A 23 -19.27 1.44 -1.60
N ALA A 24 -18.76 2.00 -0.49
CA ALA A 24 -17.55 2.81 -0.48
C ALA A 24 -16.28 2.02 -0.86
N VAL A 25 -16.21 0.73 -0.55
CA VAL A 25 -15.08 -0.14 -0.92
C VAL A 25 -15.06 -0.35 -2.41
N PHE A 26 -16.18 -0.76 -3.02
CA PHE A 26 -16.24 -1.02 -4.46
C PHE A 26 -16.04 0.25 -5.29
N ARG A 27 -16.56 1.41 -4.82
CA ARG A 27 -16.24 2.71 -5.42
C ARG A 27 -14.74 3.00 -5.35
N SER A 28 -14.13 2.83 -4.18
CA SER A 28 -12.70 3.06 -4.00
C SER A 28 -11.84 2.17 -4.87
N VAL A 29 -12.19 0.89 -5.03
CA VAL A 29 -11.53 -0.07 -5.94
C VAL A 29 -11.61 0.42 -7.39
N ARG A 30 -12.79 0.84 -7.84
CA ARG A 30 -13.01 1.32 -9.20
C ARG A 30 -12.22 2.60 -9.48
N ASP A 31 -12.19 3.52 -8.53
CA ASP A 31 -11.53 4.83 -8.68
C ASP A 31 -9.99 4.74 -8.72
N VAL A 32 -9.42 3.56 -8.48
CA VAL A 32 -7.97 3.31 -8.60
C VAL A 32 -7.65 2.25 -9.66
N ASP A 33 -8.63 1.84 -10.47
CA ASP A 33 -8.51 0.77 -11.46
C ASP A 33 -7.97 -0.55 -10.87
N ALA A 34 -8.36 -0.87 -9.62
CA ALA A 34 -7.99 -2.11 -8.97
C ALA A 34 -8.92 -3.27 -9.37
N TYR A 35 -8.38 -4.48 -9.34
CA TYR A 35 -9.09 -5.72 -9.64
C TYR A 35 -9.29 -6.51 -8.35
N ILE A 36 -10.52 -6.97 -8.12
CA ILE A 36 -10.82 -7.93 -7.04
C ILE A 36 -10.44 -9.32 -7.55
N LEU A 37 -9.48 -9.96 -6.89
CA LEU A 37 -9.03 -11.32 -7.20
C LEU A 37 -9.86 -12.37 -6.44
N ASP A 38 -10.15 -12.09 -5.17
CA ASP A 38 -10.97 -12.94 -4.32
C ASP A 38 -11.73 -12.07 -3.31
N ALA A 39 -12.90 -12.54 -2.89
CA ALA A 39 -13.72 -11.92 -1.87
C ALA A 39 -14.46 -13.02 -1.09
N ALA A 40 -14.16 -13.15 0.19
CA ALA A 40 -14.75 -14.17 1.05
C ALA A 40 -15.25 -13.53 2.35
N GLY A 41 -16.49 -13.83 2.71
CA GLY A 41 -17.10 -13.38 3.95
C GLY A 41 -18.39 -14.14 4.22
N THR A 42 -18.45 -14.84 5.36
CA THR A 42 -19.70 -15.39 5.90
C THR A 42 -20.22 -14.56 7.08
N GLY A 43 -19.56 -13.43 7.39
CA GLY A 43 -19.82 -12.47 8.47
C GLY A 43 -18.76 -11.37 8.47
N ASP A 44 -18.69 -10.56 9.53
CA ASP A 44 -17.62 -9.57 9.70
C ASP A 44 -16.39 -10.19 10.39
N PRO A 45 -15.16 -9.90 9.92
CA PRO A 45 -14.83 -9.04 8.78
C PRO A 45 -14.83 -9.79 7.43
N TRP A 46 -15.13 -9.05 6.36
CA TRP A 46 -14.92 -9.51 4.98
C TRP A 46 -13.44 -9.48 4.60
N HIS A 47 -13.00 -10.51 3.88
CA HIS A 47 -11.66 -10.58 3.31
C HIS A 47 -11.70 -10.32 1.81
N PHE A 48 -10.89 -9.36 1.36
CA PHE A 48 -10.70 -9.04 -0.06
C PHE A 48 -9.24 -9.22 -0.44
N GLU A 49 -9.01 -9.87 -1.58
CA GLU A 49 -7.72 -9.86 -2.26
C GLU A 49 -7.80 -8.93 -3.46
N LEU A 50 -7.00 -7.86 -3.44
CA LEU A 50 -7.02 -6.81 -4.47
C LEU A 50 -5.69 -6.75 -5.21
N ARG A 51 -5.75 -6.61 -6.54
CA ARG A 51 -4.61 -6.31 -7.39
C ARG A 51 -4.71 -4.88 -7.89
N PHE A 52 -3.71 -4.08 -7.53
CA PHE A 52 -3.58 -2.70 -7.99
C PHE A 52 -2.69 -2.63 -9.25
N PRO A 53 -2.98 -1.71 -10.19
CA PRO A 53 -2.15 -1.50 -11.37
C PRO A 53 -0.80 -0.86 -11.02
N SER A 54 -0.73 -0.13 -9.91
CA SER A 54 0.48 0.52 -9.40
C SER A 54 0.45 0.69 -7.88
N HIS A 55 1.60 1.04 -7.30
CA HIS A 55 1.68 1.42 -5.89
C HIS A 55 0.91 2.72 -5.59
N ASP A 56 0.93 3.69 -6.50
CA ASP A 56 0.19 4.95 -6.33
C ASP A 56 -1.33 4.71 -6.31
N ALA A 57 -1.82 3.74 -7.09
CA ALA A 57 -3.20 3.28 -7.03
C ALA A 57 -3.54 2.65 -5.67
N MET A 58 -2.67 1.78 -5.14
CA MET A 58 -2.83 1.20 -3.80
C MET A 58 -2.80 2.27 -2.70
N SER A 59 -1.89 3.24 -2.78
CA SER A 59 -1.80 4.34 -1.81
C SER A 59 -3.06 5.20 -1.84
N SER A 60 -3.54 5.53 -3.04
CA SER A 60 -4.76 6.31 -3.22
C SER A 60 -6.00 5.59 -2.68
N PHE A 61 -6.05 4.26 -2.81
CA PHE A 61 -7.09 3.43 -2.22
C PHE A 61 -7.06 3.50 -0.68
N GLN A 62 -5.88 3.34 -0.07
CA GLN A 62 -5.74 3.43 1.40
C GLN A 62 -6.19 4.80 1.95
N ASP A 63 -5.81 5.89 1.28
CA ASP A 63 -6.17 7.24 1.71
C ASP A 63 -7.67 7.52 1.54
N ARG A 64 -8.30 6.97 0.51
CA ARG A 64 -9.75 7.02 0.31
C ARG A 64 -10.52 6.25 1.37
N CYS A 65 -10.16 5.00 1.62
CA CYS A 65 -10.80 4.19 2.67
C CYS A 65 -10.69 4.87 4.04
N ARG A 66 -9.57 5.53 4.35
CA ARG A 66 -9.42 6.32 5.59
C ARG A 66 -10.32 7.56 5.62
N THR A 67 -10.50 8.23 4.48
CA THR A 67 -11.35 9.43 4.35
C THR A 67 -12.83 9.08 4.49
N ASP A 68 -13.22 7.92 3.98
CA ASP A 68 -14.60 7.43 3.98
C ASP A 68 -14.95 6.62 5.25
N ASP A 69 -14.07 6.62 6.27
CA ASP A 69 -14.20 5.87 7.53
C ASP A 69 -14.46 4.36 7.35
N VAL A 70 -13.91 3.80 6.27
CA VAL A 70 -13.94 2.37 6.01
C VAL A 70 -12.84 1.72 6.83
N GLY A 71 -13.21 1.03 7.91
CA GLY A 71 -12.29 0.22 8.70
C GLY A 71 -11.83 -1.01 7.92
N PHE A 72 -10.58 -1.03 7.48
CA PHE A 72 -9.97 -2.22 6.86
C PHE A 72 -8.59 -2.48 7.46
N GLU A 73 -8.24 -3.76 7.53
CA GLU A 73 -6.92 -4.21 7.93
C GLU A 73 -6.18 -4.79 6.72
N VAL A 74 -4.95 -4.32 6.49
CA VAL A 74 -4.09 -4.87 5.43
C VAL A 74 -3.41 -6.13 5.96
N ILE A 75 -3.92 -7.29 5.55
CA ILE A 75 -3.42 -8.60 6.03
C ILE A 75 -2.13 -9.00 5.28
N ARG A 76 -2.04 -8.72 3.98
CA ARG A 76 -0.88 -9.10 3.15
C ARG A 76 -0.79 -8.23 1.90
N VAL A 77 0.43 -7.85 1.53
CA VAL A 77 0.75 -7.17 0.26
C VAL A 77 1.67 -8.07 -0.55
N TYR A 78 1.24 -8.50 -1.74
CA TYR A 78 2.02 -9.34 -2.64
C TYR A 78 2.37 -8.57 -3.91
N ASN A 79 3.65 -8.58 -4.31
CA ASN A 79 4.09 -8.03 -5.59
C ASN A 79 4.52 -9.18 -6.52
N PRO A 80 3.69 -9.56 -7.52
CA PRO A 80 4.02 -10.65 -8.44
C PRO A 80 5.17 -10.34 -9.40
N GLY A 81 5.66 -9.10 -9.46
CA GLY A 81 6.68 -8.68 -10.42
C GLY A 81 8.13 -9.00 -10.04
N LYS A 82 8.46 -9.16 -8.75
CA LYS A 82 9.84 -9.39 -8.28
C LYS A 82 9.86 -10.14 -6.92
N PRO A 83 9.89 -11.49 -6.90
CA PRO A 83 9.84 -12.27 -5.66
C PRO A 83 11.08 -12.11 -4.76
N ASP A 84 12.24 -11.70 -5.29
CA ASP A 84 13.49 -11.54 -4.54
C ASP A 84 13.68 -10.15 -3.90
N LEU A 85 12.85 -9.17 -4.26
CA LEU A 85 12.82 -7.88 -3.59
C LEU A 85 11.69 -7.94 -2.59
N GLY A 86 12.03 -8.23 -1.33
CA GLY A 86 11.09 -8.40 -0.21
C GLY A 86 10.03 -7.29 -0.07
N PRO A 87 9.11 -7.42 0.90
CA PRO A 87 7.87 -6.64 0.96
C PRO A 87 8.15 -5.16 0.74
N TRP A 88 7.58 -4.59 -0.33
CA TRP A 88 7.70 -3.17 -0.60
C TRP A 88 6.79 -2.48 0.44
N PHE A 89 7.36 -2.15 1.62
CA PHE A 89 6.68 -1.71 2.86
C PHE A 89 5.95 -0.36 2.78
N GLY A 90 5.42 0.03 1.61
CA GLY A 90 4.53 1.16 1.44
C GLY A 90 5.10 2.53 1.02
N PRO A 91 6.41 2.86 1.03
CA PRO A 91 6.84 4.14 0.46
C PRO A 91 6.49 4.26 -1.03
N THR A 92 6.06 5.45 -1.47
CA THR A 92 5.96 5.76 -2.91
C THR A 92 7.35 5.69 -3.56
N ASP A 93 7.44 5.58 -4.89
CA ASP A 93 8.74 5.46 -5.58
C ASP A 93 9.70 6.60 -5.20
N ARG A 94 9.21 7.84 -5.15
CA ARG A 94 10.00 9.02 -4.74
C ARG A 94 10.40 9.01 -3.26
N GLN A 95 9.58 8.41 -2.39
CA GLN A 95 9.91 8.26 -0.97
C GLN A 95 10.95 7.17 -0.77
N ARG A 96 10.85 6.08 -1.54
CA ARG A 96 11.81 4.99 -1.56
C ARG A 96 13.17 5.46 -2.08
N GLU A 97 13.18 6.15 -3.21
CA GLU A 97 14.38 6.74 -3.78
C GLU A 97 15.10 7.63 -2.75
N ALA A 98 14.35 8.54 -2.12
CA ALA A 98 14.92 9.44 -1.12
C ALA A 98 15.47 8.70 0.12
N ILE A 99 14.74 7.74 0.68
CA ILE A 99 15.18 7.01 1.87
C ILE A 99 16.32 6.03 1.57
N ALA A 100 16.32 5.41 0.39
CA ALA A 100 17.40 4.52 -0.05
C ALA A 100 18.70 5.32 -0.23
N LEU A 101 18.64 6.43 -0.98
CA LEU A 101 19.77 7.32 -1.16
C LEU A 101 20.29 7.84 0.18
N ALA A 102 19.41 8.29 1.08
CA ALA A 102 19.83 8.76 2.39
C ALA A 102 20.55 7.68 3.23
N VAL A 103 20.11 6.42 3.15
CA VAL A 103 20.80 5.31 3.84
C VAL A 103 22.12 4.98 3.16
N GLU A 104 22.15 4.92 1.83
CA GLU A 104 23.34 4.59 1.05
C GLU A 104 24.46 5.63 1.20
N GLU A 105 24.11 6.91 1.28
CA GLU A 105 25.03 8.03 1.49
C GLU A 105 25.39 8.24 2.97
N GLY A 106 24.84 7.46 3.90
CA GLY A 106 25.17 7.57 5.34
C GLY A 106 24.57 8.78 6.04
N TYR A 107 23.44 9.31 5.55
CA TYR A 107 22.69 10.38 6.19
C TYR A 107 22.18 10.01 7.60
N TYR A 108 21.96 8.72 7.84
CA TYR A 108 21.51 8.17 9.13
C TYR A 108 22.64 7.62 10.00
N ASP A 109 23.90 7.73 9.55
CA ASP A 109 25.05 7.23 10.29
C ASP A 109 25.42 8.13 11.47
N ILE A 110 26.24 7.58 12.38
CA ILE A 110 26.74 8.29 13.57
C ILE A 110 28.27 8.10 13.63
N PRO A 111 29.08 9.14 13.29
CA PRO A 111 28.68 10.45 12.75
C PRO A 111 28.07 10.33 11.35
N ARG A 112 27.31 11.35 10.92
CA ARG A 112 26.71 11.37 9.58
C ARG A 112 27.79 11.55 8.52
N ASP A 113 27.74 10.72 7.49
CA ASP A 113 28.60 10.82 6.31
C ASP A 113 27.99 11.71 5.22
N CYS A 114 26.68 11.95 5.27
CA CYS A 114 25.95 12.83 4.35
C CYS A 114 25.04 13.83 5.07
N THR A 115 24.92 15.01 4.47
CA THR A 115 24.09 16.13 4.91
C THR A 115 22.80 16.24 4.08
N THR A 116 21.81 16.94 4.60
CA THR A 116 20.58 17.20 3.84
C THR A 116 20.83 18.01 2.57
N VAL A 117 21.87 18.85 2.56
CA VAL A 117 22.26 19.66 1.40
C VAL A 117 22.73 18.78 0.24
N GLU A 118 23.54 17.77 0.51
CA GLU A 118 24.01 16.81 -0.50
C GLU A 118 22.85 15.97 -1.06
N LEU A 119 21.86 15.62 -0.22
CA LEU A 119 20.63 14.97 -0.68
C LEU A 119 19.77 15.90 -1.56
N VAL A 120 19.70 17.19 -1.23
CA VAL A 120 19.01 18.21 -2.04
C VAL A 120 19.63 18.32 -3.42
N GLU A 121 20.96 18.38 -3.49
CA GLU A 121 21.71 18.46 -4.74
C GLU A 121 21.50 17.21 -5.59
N THR A 122 21.53 16.03 -4.98
CA THR A 122 21.39 14.75 -5.69
C THR A 122 19.96 14.54 -6.19
N LEU A 123 18.94 14.92 -5.40
CA LEU A 123 17.54 14.70 -5.75
C LEU A 123 16.93 15.85 -6.57
N ASP A 124 17.66 16.96 -6.76
CA ASP A 124 17.22 18.18 -7.46
C ASP A 124 15.86 18.71 -6.96
N ILE A 125 15.69 18.79 -5.64
CA ILE A 125 14.46 19.25 -4.97
C ILE A 125 14.78 20.08 -3.73
N SER A 126 13.81 20.89 -3.27
CA SER A 126 14.04 21.73 -2.09
C SER A 126 14.30 20.94 -0.81
N ASP A 127 15.05 21.55 0.12
CA ASP A 127 15.34 21.01 1.47
C ASP A 127 14.07 20.59 2.23
N GLN A 128 13.02 21.42 2.17
CA GLN A 128 11.72 21.09 2.73
C GLN A 128 11.12 19.82 2.09
N THR A 129 11.29 19.66 0.77
CA THR A 129 10.79 18.49 0.04
C THR A 129 11.57 17.23 0.42
N VAL A 130 12.91 17.30 0.53
CA VAL A 130 13.73 16.16 1.01
C VAL A 130 13.29 15.75 2.40
N THR A 131 13.23 16.70 3.34
CA THR A 131 12.86 16.43 4.74
C THR A 131 11.46 15.81 4.85
N GLU A 132 10.47 16.35 4.13
CA GLU A 132 9.11 15.79 4.11
C GLU A 132 9.04 14.41 3.45
N ARG A 133 9.82 14.16 2.38
CA ARG A 133 9.89 12.85 1.74
C ARG A 133 10.50 11.81 2.67
N LEU A 134 11.62 12.12 3.31
CA LEU A 134 12.27 11.23 4.28
C LEU A 134 11.35 10.94 5.46
N ARG A 135 10.72 11.97 6.05
CA ARG A 135 9.76 11.81 7.14
C ARG A 135 8.61 10.88 6.76
N ARG A 136 7.98 11.11 5.61
CA ARG A 136 6.87 10.26 5.13
C ARG A 136 7.33 8.84 4.84
N ALA A 137 8.51 8.67 4.25
CA ALA A 137 9.11 7.35 4.02
C ALA A 137 9.30 6.59 5.34
N THR A 138 9.94 7.21 6.34
CA THR A 138 10.16 6.60 7.66
C THR A 138 8.85 6.22 8.35
N VAL A 139 7.86 7.12 8.40
CA VAL A 139 6.55 6.83 8.99
C VAL A 139 5.90 5.63 8.31
N ARG A 140 5.96 5.57 6.98
CA ARG A 140 5.31 4.52 6.20
C ARG A 140 6.02 3.17 6.36
N LEU A 141 7.34 3.17 6.37
CA LEU A 141 8.14 1.99 6.69
C LEU A 141 7.79 1.45 8.09
N VAL A 142 7.82 2.30 9.12
CA VAL A 142 7.52 1.90 10.51
C VAL A 142 6.09 1.38 10.65
N ALA A 143 5.11 2.03 10.02
CA ALA A 143 3.72 1.60 10.07
C ALA A 143 3.54 0.18 9.49
N ASN A 144 4.16 -0.09 8.34
CA ASN A 144 3.97 -1.34 7.61
C ASN A 144 4.96 -2.47 8.02
N THR A 145 5.92 -2.19 8.90
CA THR A 145 6.89 -3.18 9.39
C THR A 145 6.72 -3.48 10.88
N ILE A 146 6.65 -2.44 11.71
CA ILE A 146 6.68 -2.54 13.17
C ILE A 146 5.27 -2.43 13.76
N LEU A 147 4.47 -1.48 13.28
CA LEU A 147 3.12 -1.30 13.85
C LEU A 147 2.14 -2.38 13.38
N THR A 148 2.39 -2.99 12.22
CA THR A 148 1.61 -4.15 11.74
C THR A 148 1.92 -5.41 12.55
N SER A 149 3.13 -5.57 13.10
CA SER A 149 3.54 -6.75 13.88
C SER A 149 3.20 -6.66 15.39
N ARG A 150 2.81 -5.48 15.89
CA ARG A 150 2.41 -5.27 17.29
C ARG A 150 0.92 -5.54 17.56
N SER A 151 0.14 -5.80 16.52
CA SER A 151 -1.30 -6.10 16.60
C SER A 151 -1.61 -7.60 16.54
N SER A 152 -0.59 -8.46 16.62
CA SER A 152 -0.74 -9.93 16.72
C SER A 152 -0.71 -10.41 18.17
#